data_AF-A0A1F5C8T0-F1
#
_entry.id   AF-A0A1F5C8T0-F1
#
_cell.length_a   1.000
_cell.length_b   1.000
_cell.length_c   1.000
_cell.angle_alpha   90.00
_cell.angle_beta   90.00
_cell.angle_gamma   90.00
#
_symmetry.space_group_name_H-M   'P 1'
#
loop_
_entity.id
_entity.type
_entity.pdbx_description
1 polymer ?
#
loop_
_entity_poly.entity_id
_entity_poly.type
_entity_poly.pdbx_seq_one_letter_code
_entity_poly.pdbx_strand_id
1 'polypeptide(L)'
;MKKYLSKSKRKVFIEYILLDGVNDDLKNARELINYLRSIGYPHLLHMNLIVFNPPQRIIESPFKPSSRNQARKFQEFLKSNGFNATIRKSLGQDIQGACGQLAGKSCLSADRQIS
;
A
#
# COMPACT_ATOMS: atom_id res chain seq x y z
N MET A 1 11.68 16.74 -6.22
CA MET A 1 12.31 15.43 -5.87
C MET A 1 13.80 15.37 -6.20
N LYS A 2 14.22 15.56 -7.47
CA LYS A 2 15.64 15.46 -7.90
C LYS A 2 16.64 16.25 -7.05
N LYS A 3 16.36 17.53 -6.76
CA LYS A 3 17.18 18.42 -5.91
C LYS A 3 17.30 17.95 -4.44
N TYR A 4 16.26 17.30 -3.91
CA TYR A 4 16.30 16.76 -2.55
C TYR A 4 17.20 15.52 -2.51
N LEU A 5 17.00 14.58 -3.44
CA LEU A 5 17.78 13.35 -3.53
C LEU A 5 19.27 13.63 -3.77
N SER A 6 19.60 14.60 -4.63
CA SER A 6 20.99 14.99 -4.89
C SER A 6 21.70 15.54 -3.66
N LYS A 7 20.97 16.22 -2.77
CA LYS A 7 21.54 16.83 -1.55
C LYS A 7 21.55 15.87 -0.37
N SER A 8 20.45 15.16 -0.14
CA SER A 8 20.28 14.34 1.06
C SER A 8 20.87 12.95 0.91
N LYS A 9 20.90 12.41 -0.32
CA LYS A 9 21.21 11.00 -0.62
C LYS A 9 20.38 10.00 0.22
N ARG A 10 19.24 10.44 0.78
CA ARG A 10 18.36 9.61 1.59
C ARG A 10 17.42 8.81 0.70
N LYS A 11 17.11 7.57 1.11
CA LYS A 11 16.07 6.78 0.47
C LYS A 11 14.70 7.45 0.67
N VAL A 12 13.90 7.45 -0.39
CA VAL A 12 12.53 7.97 -0.40
C VAL A 12 11.57 6.82 -0.68
N PHE A 13 10.58 6.69 0.19
CA PHE A 13 9.49 5.74 0.03
C PHE A 13 8.32 6.46 -0.63
N ILE A 14 7.87 5.94 -1.77
CA ILE A 14 6.74 6.48 -2.53
C ILE A 14 5.58 5.52 -2.34
N GLU A 15 4.50 6.00 -1.74
CA GLU A 15 3.28 5.22 -1.60
C GLU A 15 2.48 5.24 -2.90
N TYR A 16 2.03 4.06 -3.34
CA TYR A 16 1.20 3.89 -4.53
C TYR A 16 0.02 3.01 -4.18
N ILE A 17 -1.19 3.58 -4.21
CA ILE A 17 -2.41 2.86 -3.90
C ILE A 17 -2.88 2.13 -5.16
N LEU A 18 -3.07 0.82 -5.06
CA LEU A 18 -3.57 -0.03 -6.13
C LEU A 18 -5.09 -0.15 -6.05
N LEU A 19 -5.74 0.30 -7.12
CA LEU A 19 -7.18 0.31 -7.34
C LEU A 19 -7.48 -0.58 -8.55
N ASP A 20 -8.33 -1.57 -8.34
CA ASP A 20 -8.70 -2.58 -9.34
C ASP A 20 -9.26 -1.93 -10.62
N GLY A 21 -8.61 -2.18 -11.75
CA GLY A 21 -9.04 -1.71 -13.07
C GLY A 21 -8.87 -0.20 -13.31
N VAL A 22 -8.29 0.53 -12.37
CA VAL A 22 -8.07 1.98 -12.48
C VAL A 22 -6.60 2.31 -12.69
N ASN A 23 -5.71 1.74 -11.87
CA ASN A 23 -4.29 2.08 -11.91
C ASN A 23 -3.36 0.89 -11.61
N ASP A 24 -3.87 -0.34 -11.63
CA ASP A 24 -3.16 -1.54 -11.21
C ASP A 24 -2.72 -2.45 -12.36
N ASP A 25 -2.85 -1.99 -13.61
CA ASP A 25 -2.40 -2.72 -14.79
C ASP A 25 -0.90 -2.49 -15.10
N LEU A 26 -0.37 -3.28 -16.05
CA LEU A 26 1.05 -3.16 -16.44
C LEU A 26 1.35 -1.92 -17.31
N LYS A 27 0.32 -1.30 -17.93
CA LYS A 27 0.50 -0.03 -18.64
C LYS A 27 0.76 1.09 -17.64
N ASN A 28 -0.01 1.16 -16.56
CA ASN A 28 0.21 2.08 -15.45
C ASN A 28 1.59 1.86 -14.81
N ALA A 29 2.00 0.59 -14.62
CA ALA A 29 3.32 0.28 -14.09
C ALA A 29 4.46 0.80 -15.00
N ARG A 30 4.29 0.71 -16.33
CA ARG A 30 5.26 1.23 -17.30
C ARG A 30 5.33 2.76 -17.27
N GLU A 31 4.20 3.45 -17.22
CA GLU A 31 4.14 4.90 -17.08
C GLU A 31 4.82 5.36 -15.79
N LEU A 32 4.55 4.66 -14.68
CA LEU A 32 5.20 4.89 -13.40
C LEU A 32 6.73 4.72 -13.51
N ILE A 33 7.22 3.66 -14.13
CA ILE A 33 8.66 3.45 -14.36
C ILE A 33 9.28 4.60 -15.14
N ASN A 34 8.63 5.06 -16.21
CA ASN A 34 9.13 6.18 -17.01
C ASN A 34 9.26 7.46 -16.18
N TYR A 35 8.24 7.75 -15.36
CA TYR A 35 8.28 8.86 -14.42
C TYR A 35 9.42 8.71 -13.40
N LEU A 36 9.55 7.54 -12.77
CA LEU A 36 10.59 7.31 -11.75
C LEU A 36 12.01 7.39 -12.33
N ARG A 37 12.22 6.92 -13.57
CA ARG A 37 13.49 7.06 -14.30
C ARG A 37 13.84 8.52 -14.56
N SER A 38 12.85 9.36 -14.88
CA SER A 38 13.06 10.79 -15.11
C SER A 38 13.62 11.54 -13.88
N ILE A 39 13.40 11.00 -12.67
CA ILE A 39 13.94 11.56 -11.42
C ILE A 39 15.47 11.41 -11.36
N GLY A 40 16.04 10.38 -12.00
CA GLY A 40 17.49 10.17 -12.14
C GLY A 40 18.19 9.50 -10.96
N TYR A 41 17.46 9.00 -9.96
CA TYR A 41 18.02 8.33 -8.78
C TYR A 41 17.26 7.04 -8.40
N PRO A 42 17.11 6.06 -9.32
CA PRO A 42 16.27 4.88 -9.10
C PRO A 42 16.65 4.06 -7.86
N HIS A 43 17.94 3.99 -7.52
CA HIS A 43 18.45 3.27 -6.34
C HIS A 43 18.05 3.90 -4.99
N LEU A 44 17.65 5.18 -4.98
CA LEU A 44 17.16 5.87 -3.78
C LEU A 44 15.64 5.81 -3.65
N LEU A 45 14.93 5.25 -4.63
CA LEU A 45 13.47 5.17 -4.63
C LEU A 45 13.02 3.78 -4.22
N HIS A 46 12.03 3.73 -3.34
CA HIS A 46 11.37 2.51 -2.93
C HIS A 46 9.86 2.68 -3.05
N MET A 47 9.22 1.84 -3.86
CA MET A 47 7.78 1.84 -4.04
C MET A 47 7.12 1.02 -2.93
N ASN A 48 6.18 1.65 -2.23
CA ASN A 48 5.34 0.99 -1.25
C ASN A 48 3.93 0.85 -1.84
N LEU A 49 3.64 -0.33 -2.39
CA LEU A 49 2.36 -0.65 -3.00
C LEU A 49 1.35 -0.94 -1.88
N ILE A 50 0.24 -0.21 -1.85
CA ILE A 50 -0.81 -0.36 -0.86
C ILE A 50 -2.05 -0.82 -1.61
N VAL A 51 -2.50 -2.05 -1.37
CA VAL A 51 -3.80 -2.49 -1.90
C VAL A 51 -4.88 -1.68 -1.20
N PHE A 52 -5.72 -1.01 -1.98
CA PHE A 52 -6.79 -0.19 -1.44
C PHE A 52 -7.66 -1.02 -0.47
N ASN A 53 -7.97 -0.46 0.69
CA ASN A 53 -8.89 -1.06 1.64
C ASN A 53 -9.89 0.02 2.06
N PRO A 54 -11.16 -0.03 1.60
CA PRO A 54 -12.12 0.99 1.96
C PRO A 54 -12.35 0.98 3.48
N PRO A 55 -12.35 2.15 4.14
CA PRO A 55 -12.68 2.21 5.56
C PRO A 55 -14.13 1.74 5.78
N GLN A 56 -14.38 0.98 6.84
CA GLN A 56 -15.68 0.36 7.15
C GLN A 56 -16.88 1.32 7.19
N ARG A 57 -16.64 2.62 7.35
CA ARG A 57 -17.69 3.67 7.36
C ARG A 57 -18.13 4.10 5.95
N ILE A 58 -17.38 3.73 4.91
CA ILE A 58 -17.77 3.96 3.52
C ILE A 58 -18.49 2.71 3.03
N ILE A 59 -19.82 2.78 2.97
CA ILE A 59 -20.70 1.67 2.59
C ILE A 59 -20.58 1.38 1.07
N GLU A 60 -20.34 2.41 0.26
CA GLU A 60 -20.26 2.30 -1.21
C GLU A 60 -19.07 3.10 -1.75
N SER A 61 -17.88 2.49 -1.76
CA SER A 61 -16.75 3.07 -2.48
C SER A 61 -16.87 2.72 -3.97
N PRO A 62 -16.69 3.67 -4.91
CA PRO A 62 -16.64 3.36 -6.33
C PRO A 62 -15.36 2.59 -6.72
N PHE A 63 -14.39 2.49 -5.80
CA PHE A 63 -13.12 1.82 -6.03
C PHE A 63 -13.07 0.47 -5.33
N LYS A 64 -12.38 -0.47 -5.98
CA LYS A 64 -12.21 -1.84 -5.48
C LYS A 64 -10.74 -2.14 -5.18
N PRO A 65 -10.48 -3.01 -4.19
CA PRO A 65 -9.13 -3.50 -3.93
C PRO A 65 -8.62 -4.31 -5.12
N SER A 66 -7.41 -4.00 -5.60
CA SER A 66 -6.72 -4.88 -6.56
C SER A 66 -6.54 -6.29 -6.01
N SER A 67 -6.65 -7.29 -6.86
CA SER A 67 -6.38 -8.68 -6.46
C SER A 67 -4.92 -8.88 -6.01
N ARG A 68 -4.69 -9.84 -5.11
CA ARG A 68 -3.33 -10.19 -4.64
C ARG A 68 -2.40 -10.57 -5.80
N ASN A 69 -2.92 -11.26 -6.81
CA ASN A 69 -2.15 -11.64 -7.98
C ASN A 69 -1.79 -10.43 -8.84
N GLN A 70 -2.71 -9.49 -9.03
CA GLN A 70 -2.46 -8.28 -9.79
C GLN A 70 -1.42 -7.38 -9.10
N ALA A 71 -1.54 -7.20 -7.78
CA ALA A 71 -0.55 -6.48 -6.99
C ALA A 71 0.86 -7.11 -7.07
N ARG A 72 0.95 -8.45 -7.05
CA ARG A 72 2.23 -9.17 -7.22
C ARG A 72 2.82 -8.97 -8.63
N LYS A 73 2.00 -9.09 -9.68
CA LYS A 73 2.44 -8.83 -11.06
C LYS A 73 2.98 -7.40 -11.21
N PHE A 74 2.28 -6.41 -10.65
CA PHE A 74 2.72 -5.02 -10.64
C PHE A 74 4.07 -4.87 -9.91
N GLN A 75 4.19 -5.48 -8.72
CA GLN A 75 5.43 -5.47 -7.94
C GLN A 75 6.61 -6.10 -8.69
N GLU A 76 6.41 -7.28 -9.29
CA GLU A 76 7.43 -8.00 -10.05
C GLU A 76 7.84 -7.22 -11.30
N PHE A 77 6.90 -6.55 -11.95
CA PHE A 77 7.18 -5.68 -13.07
C PHE A 77 8.07 -4.48 -12.68
N LEU A 78 7.80 -3.84 -11.54
CA LEU A 78 8.67 -2.77 -11.02
C LEU A 78 10.08 -3.30 -10.70
N LYS A 79 10.17 -4.45 -10.03
CA LYS A 79 11.45 -5.08 -9.63
C LYS A 79 12.31 -5.48 -10.83
N SER A 80 11.71 -6.14 -11.82
CA SER A 80 12.40 -6.53 -13.07
C SER A 80 12.92 -5.33 -13.86
N ASN A 81 12.36 -4.13 -13.63
CA ASN A 81 12.80 -2.89 -14.25
C ASN A 81 13.77 -2.04 -13.39
N GLY A 82 14.30 -2.61 -12.30
CA GLY A 82 15.34 -2.00 -11.48
C GLY A 82 14.85 -1.11 -10.33
N PHE A 83 13.56 -1.20 -9.95
CA PHE A 83 13.00 -0.46 -8.82
C PHE A 83 12.73 -1.35 -7.62
N ASN A 84 13.05 -0.85 -6.43
CA ASN A 84 12.66 -1.53 -5.20
C ASN A 84 11.15 -1.36 -4.99
N ALA A 85 10.44 -2.45 -4.70
CA ALA A 85 9.01 -2.43 -4.46
C ALA A 85 8.57 -3.44 -3.38
N THR A 86 7.72 -3.01 -2.47
CA THR A 86 7.08 -3.86 -1.44
C THR A 86 5.57 -3.68 -1.49
N ILE A 87 4.83 -4.78 -1.32
CA ILE A 87 3.39 -4.71 -1.06
C ILE A 87 3.22 -4.61 0.46
N ARG A 88 2.57 -3.54 0.91
CA ARG A 88 2.27 -3.33 2.33
C ARG A 88 1.19 -4.34 2.75
N LYS A 89 1.48 -5.10 3.79
CA LYS A 89 0.47 -5.94 4.44
C LYS A 89 -0.46 -5.05 5.26
N SER A 90 -1.76 -5.16 5.05
CA SER A 90 -2.75 -4.55 5.93
C SER A 90 -2.76 -5.32 7.25
N LEU A 91 -2.39 -4.67 8.35
CA LEU A 91 -2.55 -5.18 9.71
C LEU A 91 -4.06 -5.41 9.95
N GLY A 92 -4.55 -6.61 9.69
CA GLY A 92 -5.98 -6.93 9.81
C GLY A 92 -6.52 -7.99 8.84
N GLN A 93 -5.92 -8.17 7.66
CA GLN A 93 -6.39 -9.20 6.71
C GLN A 93 -5.71 -10.57 6.88
N ASP A 94 -4.55 -10.61 7.55
CA ASP A 94 -3.84 -11.85 7.88
C ASP A 94 -4.15 -12.34 9.34
N ILE A 95 -5.09 -11.72 10.06
CA ILE A 95 -5.45 -12.09 11.44
C ILE A 95 -6.51 -13.20 11.44
N GLN A 96 -6.13 -14.38 10.96
CA GLN A 96 -6.55 -15.65 11.56
C GLN A 96 -5.36 -16.41 12.17
N GLY A 97 -4.29 -15.68 12.53
CA GLY A 97 -3.18 -16.30 13.25
C GLY A 97 -2.06 -15.31 13.53
N ALA A 98 -2.14 -14.59 14.66
CA ALA A 98 -0.98 -14.25 15.49
C ALA A 98 -1.42 -13.43 16.71
N CYS A 99 -0.83 -13.77 17.86
CA CYS A 99 -0.79 -12.99 19.09
C CYS A 99 -0.64 -11.48 18.85
N GLY A 100 -1.42 -10.69 19.59
CA GLY A 100 -1.33 -9.22 19.55
C GLY A 100 -2.61 -8.55 20.03
N GLN A 101 -3.04 -8.90 21.23
CA GLN A 101 -4.15 -8.28 21.95
C GLN A 101 -3.87 -6.79 22.21
N LEU A 102 -4.15 -5.88 21.28
CA LEU A 102 -4.31 -4.46 21.62
C LEU A 102 -5.37 -3.82 20.72
N ALA A 103 -6.59 -4.35 20.79
CA ALA A 103 -7.78 -3.52 20.64
C ALA A 103 -8.16 -3.08 22.06
N GLY A 104 -7.94 -1.80 22.37
CA GLY A 104 -8.46 -1.19 23.58
C GLY A 104 -9.97 -1.43 23.62
N LYS A 105 -10.39 -2.38 24.46
CA LYS A 105 -11.79 -2.49 24.88
C LYS A 105 -12.09 -1.19 25.62
N SER A 106 -12.69 -0.24 24.92
CA SER A 106 -13.51 0.77 25.57
C SER A 106 -14.56 -0.01 26.35
N CYS A 107 -14.34 -0.08 27.65
CA CYS A 107 -15.29 -0.54 28.64
C CYS A 107 -16.57 0.28 28.46
N LEU A 108 -17.53 -0.26 27.73
CA LEU A 108 -18.90 0.21 27.76
C LEU A 108 -19.59 -0.64 28.82
N SER A 109 -19.84 0.03 29.93
CA SER A 109 -20.65 -0.36 31.08
C SER A 109 -21.85 -1.22 30.70
N ALA A 110 -21.87 -2.44 31.24
CA ALA A 110 -23.05 -3.27 31.32
C ALA A 110 -23.32 -3.60 32.79
N ASP A 111 -23.71 -2.59 33.57
CA ASP A 111 -24.47 -2.81 34.81
C ASP A 111 -25.94 -2.51 34.49
N ARG A 112 -26.71 -3.56 34.22
CA ARG A 112 -28.16 -3.56 34.38
C ARG A 112 -28.70 -4.99 34.41
N GLN A 113 -28.94 -5.48 35.63
CA GLN A 113 -29.88 -6.53 36.04
C GLN A 113 -29.91 -6.42 37.58
N ILE A 114 -30.79 -5.64 38.23
CA ILE A 114 -32.22 -5.90 38.52
C ILE A 114 -32.58 -7.40 38.50
N SER A 115 -32.43 -8.04 39.65
CA SER A 115 -33.54 -8.70 40.39
C SER A 115 -33.09 -8.92 41.84
#